data_AF-X8GQF1-F1
#
_entry.id   AF-X8GQF1-F1
#
_cell.length_a   1.000
_cell.length_b   1.000
_cell.length_c   1.000
_cell.angle_alpha   90.00
_cell.angle_beta   90.00
_cell.angle_gamma   90.00
#
_symmetry.space_group_name_H-M   'P 1'
#
loop_
_entity.id
_entity.type
_entity.pdbx_description
1 polymer ?
#
loop_
_entity_poly.entity_id
_entity_poly.type
_entity_poly.pdbx_seq_one_letter_code
_entity_poly.pdbx_strand_id
1 'polypeptide(L)'
;MKKYFHQYTPILVLLGIALFFFLTGSGFDLILKAVWNHISGFEMDDMGGYTLLFSTPLIAVGFFFSLLLRGLSLLLLIASGITFCVITFVHLYRKGHVSRASDEEDSLKNDRDSTSSREDPTRQNP
;
A
#
# COMPACT_ATOMS: atom_id res chain seq x y z
N MET A 1 6.18 1.89 -20.48
CA MET A 1 5.49 2.66 -19.40
C MET A 1 4.11 2.12 -19.02
N LYS A 2 3.22 1.75 -19.96
CA LYS A 2 1.84 1.26 -19.64
C LYS A 2 1.75 0.05 -18.68
N LYS A 3 2.68 -0.92 -18.76
CA LYS A 3 2.68 -2.13 -17.89
C LYS A 3 2.90 -1.81 -16.40
N TYR A 4 3.77 -0.85 -16.08
CA TYR A 4 4.02 -0.46 -14.69
C TYR A 4 2.82 0.27 -14.07
N PHE A 5 2.16 1.13 -14.85
CA PHE A 5 1.01 1.89 -14.36
C PHE A 5 -0.12 0.97 -13.90
N HIS A 6 -0.44 -0.07 -14.67
CA HIS A 6 -1.50 -1.01 -14.33
C HIS A 6 -1.18 -1.84 -13.07
N GLN A 7 0.10 -2.14 -12.84
CA GLN A 7 0.55 -2.94 -11.71
C GLN A 7 0.52 -2.18 -10.38
N TYR A 8 0.75 -0.86 -10.39
CA TYR A 8 0.66 0.00 -9.21
C TYR A 8 -0.71 0.66 -9.02
N THR A 9 -1.60 0.62 -10.03
CA THR A 9 -2.98 1.10 -9.94
C THR A 9 -3.74 0.57 -8.71
N PRO A 10 -3.73 -0.73 -8.36
CA PRO A 10 -4.44 -1.21 -7.18
C PRO A 10 -3.90 -0.64 -5.86
N ILE A 11 -2.59 -0.39 -5.78
CA ILE A 11 -1.96 0.23 -4.60
C ILE A 11 -2.41 1.68 -4.46
N LEU A 12 -2.45 2.42 -5.57
CA LEU A 12 -2.96 3.79 -5.61
C LEU A 12 -4.44 3.88 -5.22
N VAL A 13 -5.26 2.92 -5.68
CA VAL A 13 -6.67 2.82 -5.30
C VAL A 13 -6.82 2.50 -3.81
N LEU A 14 -6.08 1.53 -3.29
CA LEU A 14 -6.06 1.19 -1.86
C LEU A 14 -5.64 2.38 -0.99
N LEU A 15 -4.62 3.12 -1.42
CA LEU A 15 -4.16 4.33 -0.75
C LEU A 15 -5.24 5.42 -0.76
N GLY A 16 -5.92 5.61 -1.89
CA GLY A 16 -7.04 6.55 -2.01
C GLY A 16 -8.20 6.18 -1.09
N ILE A 17 -8.57 4.90 -1.02
CA ILE A 17 -9.60 4.40 -0.13
C ILE A 17 -9.20 4.57 1.35
N ALA A 18 -7.95 4.27 1.69
CA ALA A 18 -7.43 4.49 3.04
C ALA A 18 -7.52 5.97 3.43
N LEU A 19 -7.02 6.87 2.59
CA LEU A 19 -7.11 8.32 2.82
C LEU A 19 -8.55 8.79 2.97
N PHE A 20 -9.47 8.29 2.14
CA PHE A 20 -10.89 8.61 2.24
C PHE A 20 -11.49 8.21 3.60
N PHE A 21 -11.22 6.98 4.07
CA PHE A 21 -11.68 6.53 5.37
C PHE A 21 -11.05 7.33 6.52
N PHE A 22 -9.77 7.66 6.43
CA PHE A 22 -9.10 8.49 7.42
C PHE A 22 -9.73 9.89 7.51
N LEU A 23 -9.97 10.52 6.37
CA LEU A 23 -10.55 11.86 6.28
C LEU A 23 -11.99 11.85 6.77
N THR A 24 -12.77 10.84 6.39
CA THR A 24 -14.16 10.66 6.82
C THR A 24 -14.24 10.45 8.33
N GLY A 25 -13.44 9.53 8.89
CA GLY A 25 -13.40 9.29 10.33
C GLY A 25 -12.98 10.56 11.08
N SER A 26 -11.97 11.28 10.58
CA SER A 26 -11.51 12.52 11.22
C SER A 26 -12.50 13.68 11.11
N GLY A 27 -13.21 13.81 10.00
CA GLY A 27 -14.29 14.77 9.85
C GLY A 27 -15.46 14.46 10.79
N PHE A 28 -15.81 13.18 10.94
CA PHE A 28 -16.85 12.75 11.87
C PHE A 28 -16.49 13.07 13.32
N ASP A 29 -15.24 12.85 13.71
CA ASP A 29 -14.71 13.19 15.04
C ASP A 29 -14.81 14.70 15.33
N LEU A 30 -14.46 15.54 14.35
CA LEU A 30 -14.61 17.00 14.44
C LEU A 30 -16.07 17.43 14.61
N ILE A 31 -16.98 16.87 13.81
CA ILE A 31 -18.42 17.17 13.87
C ILE A 31 -18.98 16.75 15.23
N LEU A 32 -18.69 15.54 15.69
CA LEU A 32 -19.16 15.05 16.99
C LEU A 32 -18.64 15.90 18.14
N LYS A 33 -17.39 16.35 18.07
CA LYS A 33 -16.82 17.24 19.08
C LYS A 33 -17.49 18.62 19.07
N ALA A 34 -17.80 19.15 17.88
CA ALA A 34 -18.54 20.40 17.75
C ALA A 34 -19.98 20.27 18.30
N VAL A 35 -20.66 19.18 17.98
CA VAL A 35 -22.01 18.86 18.49
C VAL A 35 -21.98 18.68 19.99
N TRP A 36 -21.00 17.96 20.54
CA TRP A 36 -20.83 17.81 21.99
C TRP A 36 -20.65 19.16 22.68
N ASN A 37 -19.77 20.02 22.13
CA ASN A 37 -19.53 21.35 22.68
C ASN A 37 -20.78 22.24 22.67
N HIS A 38 -21.58 22.15 21.60
CA HIS A 38 -22.86 22.85 21.51
C HIS A 38 -23.85 22.33 22.54
N ILE A 39 -23.94 21.01 22.73
CA ILE A 39 -24.89 20.40 23.65
C ILE A 39 -24.49 20.62 25.12
N SER A 40 -23.19 20.61 25.43
CA SER A 40 -22.70 20.87 26.79
C SER A 40 -22.94 22.30 27.28
N GLY A 41 -23.30 23.22 26.38
CA GLY A 41 -23.62 24.61 26.70
C GLY A 41 -25.08 24.86 27.06
N PHE A 42 -25.97 23.86 26.95
CA PHE A 42 -27.36 24.02 27.38
C PHE A 42 -27.48 24.07 28.90
N GLU A 43 -28.36 24.94 29.40
CA GLU A 43 -28.78 24.90 30.79
C GLU A 43 -29.42 23.54 31.09
N MET A 44 -29.19 23.01 32.29
CA MET A 44 -29.73 21.72 32.73
C MET A 44 -31.17 21.88 33.22
N ASP A 45 -32.01 22.48 32.38
CA ASP A 45 -33.46 22.45 32.51
C ASP A 45 -34.01 21.11 31.96
N ASP A 46 -35.30 20.83 32.17
CA ASP A 46 -35.88 19.53 31.79
C ASP A 46 -35.63 19.19 30.31
N MET A 47 -35.68 20.18 29.41
CA MET A 47 -35.40 20.02 27.99
C MET A 47 -33.91 19.80 27.68
N GLY A 48 -32.99 20.51 28.32
CA GLY A 48 -31.55 20.30 28.20
C GLY A 48 -31.11 18.93 28.71
N GLY A 49 -31.71 18.46 29.82
CA GLY A 49 -31.47 17.14 30.41
C GLY A 49 -31.86 15.99 29.47
N TYR A 50 -33.05 16.05 28.85
CA TYR A 50 -33.45 15.05 27.85
C TYR A 50 -32.55 15.06 26.61
N THR A 51 -32.16 16.25 26.15
CA THR A 51 -31.27 16.40 24.99
C THR A 51 -29.95 15.68 25.24
N LEU A 52 -29.33 15.89 26.41
CA LEU A 52 -28.10 15.20 26.81
C LEU A 52 -28.26 13.68 26.94
N LEU A 53 -29.36 13.21 27.54
CA LEU A 53 -29.62 11.78 27.75
C LEU A 53 -29.69 10.99 26.43
N PHE A 54 -30.29 11.55 25.39
CA PHE A 54 -30.40 10.90 24.08
C PHE A 54 -29.21 11.20 23.15
N SER A 55 -28.61 12.37 23.24
CA SER A 55 -27.48 12.74 22.38
C SER A 55 -26.17 12.08 22.79
N THR A 56 -25.94 11.87 24.08
CA THR A 56 -24.70 11.24 24.61
C THR A 56 -24.46 9.83 24.04
N PRO A 57 -25.41 8.88 24.08
CA PRO A 57 -25.21 7.57 23.48
C PRO A 57 -25.06 7.66 21.95
N LEU A 58 -25.76 8.57 21.29
CA LEU A 58 -25.62 8.78 19.85
C LEU A 58 -24.23 9.28 19.47
N ILE A 59 -23.68 10.21 20.24
CA ILE A 59 -22.32 10.75 20.09
C ILE A 59 -21.27 9.67 20.37
N ALA A 60 -21.49 8.85 21.41
CA ALA A 60 -20.62 7.72 21.72
C ALA A 60 -20.55 6.70 20.57
N VAL A 61 -21.70 6.31 20.01
CA VAL A 61 -21.76 5.42 18.83
C VAL A 61 -21.03 6.04 17.64
N GLY A 62 -21.21 7.34 17.41
CA GLY A 62 -20.49 8.08 16.38
C GLY A 62 -18.97 8.07 16.58
N PHE A 63 -18.51 8.17 17.84
CA PHE A 63 -17.08 8.13 18.17
C PHE A 63 -16.48 6.74 17.91
N PHE A 64 -17.18 5.66 18.29
CA PHE A 64 -16.78 4.30 17.96
C PHE A 64 -16.72 4.07 16.44
N PHE A 65 -17.68 4.61 15.70
CA PHE A 65 -17.67 4.54 14.24
C PHE A 65 -16.48 5.29 13.62
N SER A 66 -16.14 6.48 14.14
CA SER A 66 -14.96 7.23 13.72
C SER A 66 -13.65 6.46 14.00
N LEU A 67 -13.53 5.84 15.18
CA LEU A 67 -12.40 4.99 15.53
C LEU A 67 -12.27 3.78 14.59
N LEU A 68 -13.39 3.12 14.27
CA LEU A 68 -13.43 2.02 13.31
C LEU A 68 -12.94 2.46 11.92
N LEU A 69 -13.41 3.60 11.41
CA LEU A 69 -12.98 4.14 10.12
C LEU A 69 -11.47 4.44 10.09
N ARG A 70 -10.95 5.10 11.13
CA ARG A 70 -9.52 5.38 11.26
C ARG A 70 -8.71 4.09 11.38
N GLY A 71 -9.19 3.11 12.16
CA GLY A 71 -8.57 1.80 12.30
C GLY A 71 -8.48 1.04 10.98
N LEU A 72 -9.60 0.97 10.23
CA LEU A 72 -9.65 0.35 8.90
C LEU A 72 -8.71 1.04 7.92
N SER A 73 -8.67 2.38 7.92
CA SER A 73 -7.71 3.14 7.11
C SER A 73 -6.27 2.74 7.40
N LEU A 74 -5.91 2.61 8.67
CA LEU A 74 -4.54 2.30 9.08
C LEU A 74 -4.17 0.88 8.66
N LEU A 75 -5.11 -0.05 8.79
CA LEU A 75 -4.97 -1.44 8.35
C LEU A 75 -4.78 -1.54 6.82
N LEU A 76 -5.56 -0.78 6.04
CA LEU A 76 -5.41 -0.67 4.59
C LEU A 76 -4.08 -0.06 4.18
N LEU A 77 -3.61 0.96 4.91
CA LEU A 77 -2.31 1.59 4.65
C LEU A 77 -1.16 0.60 4.87
N ILE A 78 -1.20 -0.17 5.96
CA ILE A 78 -0.23 -1.23 6.24
C ILE A 78 -0.25 -2.29 5.14
N ALA A 79 -1.45 -2.78 4.78
CA ALA A 79 -1.60 -3.78 3.72
C ALA A 79 -1.07 -3.28 2.38
N SER A 80 -1.35 -2.02 2.03
CA SER A 80 -0.81 -1.35 0.84
C SER A 80 0.72 -1.29 0.87
N GLY A 81 1.32 -0.90 2.00
CA GLY A 81 2.77 -0.87 2.17
C GLY A 81 3.43 -2.25 2.02
N ILE A 82 2.86 -3.29 2.65
CA ILE A 82 3.34 -4.67 2.52
C ILE A 82 3.27 -5.12 1.06
N THR A 83 2.14 -4.87 0.38
CA THR A 83 1.95 -5.23 -1.02
C THR A 83 2.99 -4.56 -1.92
N PHE A 84 3.28 -3.28 -1.68
CA PHE A 84 4.33 -2.55 -2.40
C PHE A 84 5.72 -3.15 -2.15
N CYS A 85 6.07 -3.50 -0.91
CA CYS A 85 7.33 -4.15 -0.57
C CYS A 85 7.47 -5.51 -1.27
N VAL A 86 6.42 -6.34 -1.26
CA VAL A 86 6.42 -7.65 -1.94
C VAL A 86 6.61 -7.50 -3.44
N ILE A 87 5.87 -6.60 -4.09
CA ILE A 87 6.01 -6.34 -5.54
C ILE A 87 7.42 -5.88 -5.88
N THR A 88 7.98 -4.98 -5.07
CA THR A 88 9.34 -4.45 -5.26
C THR A 88 10.39 -5.55 -5.09
N PHE A 89 10.24 -6.40 -4.07
CA PHE A 89 11.15 -7.53 -3.83
C PHE A 89 11.12 -8.54 -4.98
N VAL A 90 9.94 -8.92 -5.46
CA VAL A 90 9.79 -9.81 -6.62
C VAL A 90 10.43 -9.20 -7.88
N HIS A 91 10.29 -7.88 -8.08
CA HIS A 91 10.95 -7.20 -9.19
C HIS A 91 12.47 -7.23 -9.08
N LEU A 92 13.03 -6.96 -7.89
CA LEU A 92 14.47 -7.03 -7.65
C LEU A 92 15.00 -8.46 -7.84
N TYR A 93 14.31 -9.46 -7.30
CA TYR A 93 14.72 -10.85 -7.38
C TYR A 93 14.66 -11.37 -8.82
N ARG A 94 13.58 -11.06 -9.56
CA ARG A 94 13.44 -11.43 -10.97
C ARG A 94 14.46 -10.72 -11.86
N LYS A 95 14.75 -9.44 -11.59
CA LYS A 95 15.77 -8.68 -12.33
C LYS A 95 17.18 -9.20 -12.04
N GLY A 96 17.46 -9.59 -10.80
CA GLY A 96 18.71 -10.27 -10.42
C GLY A 96 18.90 -11.63 -11.09
N HIS A 97 17.83 -12.43 -11.21
CA HIS A 97 17.87 -13.69 -11.95
C HIS A 97 18.02 -13.52 -13.46
N VAL A 98 17.40 -12.49 -14.06
CA VAL A 98 17.57 -12.20 -15.48
C VAL A 98 18.98 -11.65 -15.78
N SER A 99 19.56 -10.83 -14.90
CA SER A 99 20.97 -10.42 -15.02
C SER A 99 21.90 -11.62 -14.88
N ARG A 100 21.72 -12.50 -13.88
CA ARG A 100 22.53 -13.71 -13.74
C ARG A 100 22.42 -14.66 -14.94
N ALA A 101 21.21 -14.85 -15.45
CA ALA A 101 20.98 -15.68 -16.62
C ALA A 101 21.62 -15.08 -17.89
N SER A 102 21.56 -13.75 -18.05
CA SER A 102 22.26 -13.04 -19.13
C SER A 102 23.77 -13.18 -19.02
N ASP A 103 24.33 -13.06 -17.82
CA ASP A 103 25.77 -13.17 -17.58
C ASP A 103 26.27 -14.62 -17.80
N GLU A 104 25.46 -15.62 -17.44
CA GLU A 104 25.75 -17.05 -17.73
C GLU A 104 25.60 -17.38 -19.23
N GLU A 105 24.65 -16.77 -19.94
CA GLU A 105 24.46 -16.99 -21.38
C GLU A 105 25.59 -16.36 -22.21
N ASP A 106 26.07 -15.17 -21.83
CA ASP A 106 27.23 -14.52 -22.45
C ASP A 106 28.54 -15.26 -22.13
N SER A 107 28.73 -15.79 -20.92
CA SER A 107 29.93 -16.57 -20.59
C SER A 107 29.98 -17.89 -21.37
N LEU A 108 28.85 -18.61 -21.46
CA LEU A 108 28.74 -19.86 -22.21
C LEU A 108 28.96 -19.67 -23.72
N LYS A 109 28.53 -18.53 -24.27
CA LYS A 109 28.74 -18.20 -25.68
C LYS A 109 30.21 -17.87 -25.96
N ASN A 110 30.86 -17.14 -25.06
CA ASN A 110 32.28 -16.78 -25.17
C ASN A 110 33.19 -18.03 -25.07
N ASP A 111 32.87 -18.98 -24.19
CA ASP A 111 33.60 -20.27 -24.10
C ASP A 111 33.42 -21.13 -25.36
N ARG A 112 32.24 -21.09 -25.99
CA ARG A 112 31.95 -21.83 -27.22
C ARG A 112 32.67 -21.26 -28.43
N ASP A 113 32.77 -19.94 -28.54
CA ASP A 113 33.56 -19.28 -29.59
C ASP A 113 35.07 -19.48 -29.36
N SER A 114 35.51 -19.54 -28.09
CA SER A 114 36.90 -19.83 -27.73
C SER A 114 37.33 -21.27 -28.02
N THR A 115 36.41 -22.24 -27.89
CA THR A 115 36.65 -23.64 -28.24
C THR A 115 36.50 -23.91 -29.74
N SER A 116 35.59 -23.20 -30.42
CA SER A 116 35.45 -23.27 -31.89
C SER A 116 36.66 -22.72 -32.64
N SER A 117 37.47 -21.85 -32.03
CA SER A 117 38.70 -21.33 -32.64
C SER A 117 39.95 -22.20 -32.41
N ARG A 118 39.82 -23.35 -31.73
CA ARG A 118 40.95 -24.22 -31.35
C ARG A 118 40.92 -25.62 -32.00
N GLU A 119 40.33 -25.74 -33.19
CA GLU A 119 40.49 -26.92 -34.02
C GLU A 119 41.05 -26.54 -35.40
N ASP A 120 42.39 -26.49 -35.50
CA ASP A 120 43.08 -26.98 -36.69
C ASP A 120 44.49 -27.48 -36.33
N PRO A 121 44.64 -28.73 -35.82
CA PRO A 121 45.94 -29.34 -35.63
C PRO A 121 46.17 -30.37 -36.72
N THR A 122 46.50 -29.97 -37.96
CA THR A 122 47.45 -30.69 -38.85
C THR A 122 47.48 -30.08 -40.25
N ARG A 123 48.42 -29.14 -40.46
CA ARG A 123 49.13 -29.06 -41.73
C ARG A 123 50.64 -29.16 -41.45
N GLN A 124 51.08 -30.39 -41.20
CA GLN A 124 52.48 -30.76 -41.43
C GLN A 124 52.65 -31.13 -42.90
N ASN A 125 53.68 -30.51 -43.48
CA ASN A 125 54.23 -30.64 -44.82
C ASN A 125 54.59 -32.11 -45.18
N PRO A 126 54.74 -32.44 -46.47
CA PRO A 126 55.95 -32.04 -47.22
C PRO A 126 55.70 -31.15 -48.44
#